data_AF-A0AAD9Q9A6-F1
#
_entry.id   AF-A0AAD9Q9A6-F1
#
_cell.length_a   1.000
_cell.length_b   1.000
_cell.length_c   1.000
_cell.angle_alpha   90.00
_cell.angle_beta   90.00
_cell.angle_gamma   90.00
#
_symmetry.space_group_name_H-M   'P 1'
#
loop_
_entity.id
_entity.type
_entity.pdbx_description
1 polymer ?
#
loop_
_entity_poly.entity_id
_entity_poly.type
_entity_poly.pdbx_seq_one_letter_code
_entity_poly.pdbx_strand_id
1 'polypeptide(L)'
;MMKMKKDMGNAESSKKKQQIKTRPQLTGEIKHGKMALDAKNILLLHKSNAVQLKVVRNFRDALISKTEGTVEVTDFINIVDESKIPKSQSWLEELHNVVLLCLTSEAIDQFRRIILDKGFADQNGFLHPKVFSVTFGEKLASEWPPKGLRKGSSDLRDFCFGFTDVQNVGQRDFENSLRMSSLIAAIKLTR
;
A
#
# COMPACT_ATOMS: atom_id res chain seq x y z
N MET A 1 -56.80 66.87 -21.71
CA MET A 1 -57.35 66.85 -20.33
C MET A 1 -56.31 66.17 -19.44
N MET A 2 -55.78 66.87 -18.44
CA MET A 2 -54.77 66.39 -17.47
C MET A 2 -55.44 65.77 -16.23
N LYS A 3 -54.63 65.03 -15.44
CA LYS A 3 -54.82 64.42 -14.09
C LYS A 3 -55.42 63.00 -14.09
N MET A 4 -55.01 62.03 -13.27
CA MET A 4 -54.26 62.05 -12.00
C MET A 4 -53.69 60.66 -11.62
N LYS A 5 -52.72 60.68 -10.69
CA LYS A 5 -51.97 59.59 -10.01
C LYS A 5 -52.81 58.65 -9.09
N LYS A 6 -52.15 57.54 -8.68
CA LYS A 6 -52.07 56.86 -7.34
C LYS A 6 -52.50 55.38 -7.39
N ASP A 7 -52.00 54.43 -6.59
CA ASP A 7 -50.85 54.26 -5.68
C ASP A 7 -50.84 52.75 -5.30
N MET A 8 -49.65 52.22 -4.97
CA MET A 8 -49.31 51.16 -4.00
C MET A 8 -50.18 49.90 -3.76
N GLY A 9 -49.50 48.75 -3.81
CA GLY A 9 -49.88 47.52 -3.11
C GLY A 9 -48.69 46.56 -2.99
N ASN A 10 -48.02 46.59 -1.83
CA ASN A 10 -46.82 45.85 -1.45
C ASN A 10 -47.15 44.42 -0.98
N ALA A 11 -46.32 43.41 -1.29
CA ALA A 11 -46.07 42.24 -0.44
C ALA A 11 -44.90 41.38 -0.97
N GLU A 12 -43.82 41.37 -0.20
CA GLU A 12 -42.70 40.44 -0.26
C GLU A 12 -43.13 38.99 0.06
N SER A 13 -42.57 37.98 -0.63
CA SER A 13 -42.12 36.75 0.04
C SER A 13 -41.22 35.87 -0.84
N SER A 14 -39.92 36.00 -0.63
CA SER A 14 -38.95 34.94 -0.31
C SER A 14 -39.03 33.54 -0.99
N LYS A 15 -38.10 33.37 -1.96
CA LYS A 15 -37.16 32.25 -2.17
C LYS A 15 -37.45 30.88 -1.52
N LYS A 16 -37.55 29.84 -2.36
CA LYS A 16 -36.90 28.53 -2.14
C LYS A 16 -36.45 27.92 -3.47
N LYS A 17 -35.19 28.20 -3.88
CA LYS A 17 -34.48 27.36 -4.86
C LYS A 17 -33.96 26.14 -4.12
N GLN A 18 -34.50 24.96 -4.43
CA GLN A 18 -33.93 23.69 -3.98
C GLN A 18 -32.55 23.51 -4.64
N GLN A 19 -31.49 23.70 -3.86
CA GLN A 19 -30.15 23.24 -4.22
C GLN A 19 -30.12 21.72 -4.16
N ILE A 20 -29.95 21.10 -5.33
CA ILE A 20 -29.56 19.70 -5.45
C ILE A 20 -28.21 19.56 -4.75
N LYS A 21 -28.19 18.87 -3.60
CA LYS A 21 -26.95 18.47 -2.93
C LYS A 21 -26.30 17.34 -3.74
N THR A 22 -25.38 17.70 -4.63
CA THR A 22 -24.46 16.74 -5.23
C THR A 22 -23.50 16.26 -4.14
N ARG A 23 -23.60 14.98 -3.79
CA ARG A 23 -22.69 14.26 -2.91
C ARG A 23 -21.28 14.33 -3.50
N PRO A 24 -20.23 14.72 -2.75
CA PRO A 24 -18.88 14.64 -3.29
C PRO A 24 -18.53 13.16 -3.48
N GLN A 25 -18.40 12.74 -4.74
CA GLN A 25 -17.71 11.50 -5.05
C GLN A 25 -16.23 11.72 -4.67
N LEU A 26 -15.78 11.01 -3.64
CA LEU A 26 -14.37 10.81 -3.34
C LEU A 26 -13.78 9.87 -4.40
N THR A 27 -13.69 10.33 -5.64
CA THR A 27 -12.72 9.83 -6.62
C THR A 27 -11.52 10.75 -6.51
N GLY A 28 -10.67 10.46 -5.51
CA GLY A 28 -9.33 11.00 -5.50
C GLY A 28 -8.56 10.32 -6.62
N GLU A 29 -8.61 10.88 -7.83
CA GLU A 29 -7.54 10.66 -8.79
C GLU A 29 -6.24 11.12 -8.13
N ILE A 30 -5.36 10.16 -7.86
CA ILE A 30 -4.02 10.44 -7.38
C ILE A 30 -3.34 11.23 -8.50
N LYS A 31 -3.17 12.53 -8.27
CA LYS A 31 -2.35 13.37 -9.16
C LYS A 31 -0.95 12.79 -9.10
N HIS A 32 -0.54 12.08 -10.14
CA HIS A 32 0.85 11.68 -10.34
C HIS A 32 1.70 12.95 -10.50
N GLY A 33 2.15 13.49 -9.37
CA GLY A 33 3.27 14.41 -9.35
C GLY A 33 4.46 13.69 -9.98
N LYS A 34 5.21 14.41 -10.82
CA LYS A 34 6.41 13.91 -11.50
C LYS A 34 7.33 13.28 -10.44
N MET A 35 7.39 11.96 -10.38
CA MET A 35 8.25 11.23 -9.44
C MET A 35 9.69 11.70 -9.61
N ALA A 36 10.43 11.81 -8.50
CA ALA A 36 11.87 11.95 -8.57
C ALA A 36 12.43 10.77 -9.41
N LEU A 37 13.42 11.03 -10.26
CA LEU A 37 14.00 10.05 -11.20
C LEU A 37 14.40 8.72 -10.54
N ASP A 38 14.65 8.72 -9.23
CA ASP A 38 15.11 7.57 -8.45
C ASP A 38 14.05 6.92 -7.54
N ALA A 39 12.80 7.37 -7.60
CA ALA A 39 11.76 6.86 -6.71
C ALA A 39 11.44 5.37 -7.00
N LYS A 40 11.14 4.60 -5.95
CA LYS A 40 10.84 3.16 -6.06
C LYS A 40 9.35 2.90 -6.14
N ASN A 41 8.93 2.01 -7.04
CA ASN A 41 7.57 1.51 -7.14
C ASN A 41 7.44 0.20 -6.36
N ILE A 42 6.41 0.10 -5.54
CA ILE A 42 6.17 -1.06 -4.69
C ILE A 42 4.86 -1.74 -5.06
N LEU A 43 4.96 -3.04 -5.35
CA LEU A 43 3.87 -4.00 -5.24
C LEU A 43 3.84 -4.54 -3.81
N LEU A 44 2.84 -4.14 -3.03
CA LEU A 44 2.63 -4.60 -1.66
C LEU A 44 1.54 -5.68 -1.65
N LEU A 45 1.93 -6.91 -1.32
CA LEU A 45 1.06 -8.07 -1.21
C LEU A 45 0.82 -8.40 0.26
N HIS A 46 -0.45 -8.58 0.62
CA HIS A 46 -0.83 -8.93 2.00
C HIS A 46 -2.01 -9.90 2.01
N LYS A 47 -2.16 -10.67 3.08
CA LYS A 47 -3.41 -11.38 3.39
C LYS A 47 -3.96 -10.79 4.68
N SER A 48 -5.17 -10.23 4.63
CA SER A 48 -5.74 -9.56 5.80
C SER A 48 -7.27 -9.60 5.82
N ASN A 49 -7.84 -9.83 6.99
CA ASN A 49 -9.23 -9.50 7.31
C ASN A 49 -9.40 -7.98 7.57
N ALA A 50 -10.61 -7.54 7.93
CA ALA A 50 -10.90 -6.11 8.14
C ALA A 50 -10.05 -5.44 9.23
N VAL A 51 -9.75 -6.15 10.32
CA VAL A 51 -8.94 -5.62 11.43
C VAL A 51 -7.48 -5.54 11.01
N GLN A 52 -6.93 -6.62 10.47
CA GLN A 52 -5.56 -6.68 9.98
C GLN A 52 -5.31 -5.68 8.84
N LEU A 53 -6.31 -5.44 7.97
CA LEU A 53 -6.21 -4.49 6.87
C LEU A 53 -5.89 -3.07 7.36
N LYS A 54 -6.42 -2.68 8.53
CA LYS A 54 -6.10 -1.39 9.16
C LYS A 54 -4.61 -1.30 9.50
N VAL A 55 -4.02 -2.38 10.04
CA VAL A 55 -2.60 -2.45 10.39
C VAL A 55 -1.73 -2.39 9.12
N VAL A 56 -2.08 -3.13 8.07
CA VAL A 56 -1.34 -3.10 6.80
C VAL A 56 -1.42 -1.70 6.15
N ARG A 57 -2.56 -1.00 6.25
CA ARG A 57 -2.68 0.40 5.81
C ARG A 57 -1.80 1.34 6.63
N ASN A 58 -1.78 1.20 7.95
CA ASN A 58 -0.90 1.97 8.83
C ASN A 58 0.58 1.80 8.44
N PHE A 59 0.99 0.56 8.13
CA PHE A 59 2.33 0.26 7.62
C PHE A 59 2.62 0.95 6.28
N ARG A 60 1.70 0.83 5.31
CA ARG A 60 1.82 1.48 3.99
C ARG A 60 1.95 2.99 4.13
N ASP A 61 1.09 3.60 4.93
CA ASP A 61 1.04 5.05 5.10
C ASP A 61 2.31 5.56 5.80
N ALA A 62 2.84 4.81 6.77
CA ALA A 62 4.15 5.09 7.40
C ALA A 62 5.34 4.95 6.43
N LEU A 63 5.29 3.97 5.52
CA LEU A 63 6.31 3.78 4.50
C LEU A 63 6.35 4.97 3.53
N ILE A 64 5.19 5.43 3.08
CA ILE A 64 5.06 6.59 2.17
C ILE A 64 5.46 7.87 2.90
N SER A 65 4.97 8.08 4.13
CA SER A 65 5.26 9.32 4.89
C SER A 65 6.75 9.50 5.14
N LYS A 66 7.47 8.45 5.55
CA LYS A 66 8.91 8.51 5.85
C LYS A 66 9.81 8.66 4.62
N THR A 67 9.27 8.44 3.42
CA THR A 67 10.09 8.44 2.20
C THR A 67 9.93 9.72 1.38
N GLU A 68 9.06 10.64 1.78
CA GLU A 68 8.90 11.97 1.17
C GLU A 68 8.84 11.92 -0.38
N GLY A 69 8.11 10.93 -0.93
CA GLY A 69 7.93 10.77 -2.38
C GLY A 69 9.03 9.98 -3.11
N THR A 70 10.03 9.45 -2.38
CA THR A 70 11.06 8.55 -2.95
C THR A 70 10.65 7.07 -3.00
N VAL A 71 9.48 6.74 -2.45
CA VAL A 71 8.84 5.43 -2.55
C VAL A 71 7.35 5.65 -2.78
N GLU A 72 6.79 4.91 -3.73
CA GLU A 72 5.37 4.86 -4.02
C GLU A 72 4.88 3.42 -3.95
N VAL A 73 3.75 3.20 -3.26
CA VAL A 73 3.05 1.90 -3.28
C VAL A 73 2.02 1.96 -4.39
N THR A 74 2.42 1.51 -5.58
CA THR A 74 1.60 1.56 -6.80
C THR A 74 0.47 0.53 -6.76
N ASP A 75 0.72 -0.60 -6.12
CA ASP A 75 -0.21 -1.71 -6.04
C ASP A 75 -0.30 -2.20 -4.59
N PHE A 76 -1.52 -2.21 -4.04
CA PHE A 76 -1.81 -2.64 -2.68
C PHE A 76 -2.86 -3.75 -2.71
N ILE A 77 -2.41 -5.01 -2.69
CA ILE A 77 -3.23 -6.16 -3.10
C ILE A 77 -3.41 -7.14 -1.94
N ASN A 78 -4.68 -7.43 -1.64
CA ASN A 78 -5.04 -8.54 -0.77
C ASN A 78 -5.03 -9.85 -1.57
N ILE A 79 -4.13 -10.78 -1.22
CA ILE A 79 -3.87 -12.00 -1.99
C ILE A 79 -4.97 -13.05 -1.88
N VAL A 80 -6.02 -12.84 -1.09
CA VAL A 80 -7.21 -13.73 -1.07
C VAL A 80 -7.74 -13.98 -2.48
N ASP A 81 -7.60 -13.00 -3.37
CA ASP A 81 -7.88 -13.14 -4.81
C ASP A 81 -6.58 -12.96 -5.62
N GLU A 82 -5.89 -14.09 -5.87
CA GLU A 82 -4.59 -14.12 -6.56
C GLU A 82 -4.66 -13.59 -8.00
N SER A 83 -5.83 -13.64 -8.63
CA SER A 83 -6.05 -13.18 -10.00
C SER A 83 -5.84 -11.67 -10.18
N LYS A 84 -5.88 -10.92 -9.07
CA LYS A 84 -5.74 -9.46 -9.06
C LYS A 84 -4.29 -8.97 -9.04
N ILE A 85 -3.30 -9.86 -9.00
CA ILE A 85 -1.89 -9.48 -8.97
C ILE A 85 -1.42 -9.20 -10.41
N PRO A 86 -1.21 -7.93 -10.80
CA PRO A 86 -1.03 -7.57 -12.20
C PRO A 86 0.43 -7.67 -12.66
N LYS A 87 1.39 -7.77 -11.72
CA LYS A 87 2.81 -7.72 -12.00
C LYS A 87 3.43 -9.11 -12.02
N SER A 88 4.37 -9.30 -12.94
CA SER A 88 5.15 -10.51 -13.15
C SER A 88 6.64 -10.22 -13.01
N GLN A 89 7.48 -11.23 -13.26
CA GLN A 89 8.93 -11.12 -13.31
C GLN A 89 9.42 -9.97 -14.19
N SER A 90 8.87 -9.77 -15.39
CA SER A 90 9.34 -8.72 -16.31
C SER A 90 9.18 -7.30 -15.73
N TRP A 91 8.11 -7.08 -14.96
CA TRP A 91 7.94 -5.82 -14.22
C TRP A 91 8.97 -5.70 -13.11
N LEU A 92 9.26 -6.80 -12.40
CA LEU A 92 10.22 -6.79 -11.31
C LEU A 92 11.67 -6.55 -11.80
N GLU A 93 12.00 -6.97 -13.01
CA GLU A 93 13.32 -6.77 -13.61
C GLU A 93 13.65 -5.28 -13.86
N GLU A 94 12.65 -4.41 -14.01
CA GLU A 94 12.84 -2.96 -14.13
C GLU A 94 13.50 -2.35 -12.88
N LEU A 95 14.36 -1.35 -13.08
CA LEU A 95 15.31 -0.79 -12.09
C LEU A 95 14.66 -0.30 -10.77
N HIS A 96 13.44 0.20 -10.83
CA HIS A 96 12.81 0.89 -9.70
C HIS A 96 11.71 0.07 -9.01
N ASN A 97 11.48 -1.17 -9.43
CA ASN A 97 10.35 -1.95 -8.98
C ASN A 97 10.74 -2.92 -7.86
N VAL A 98 9.89 -3.04 -6.86
CA VAL A 98 10.12 -3.87 -5.67
C VAL A 98 8.83 -4.57 -5.26
N VAL A 99 8.95 -5.79 -4.73
CA VAL A 99 7.83 -6.52 -4.13
C VAL A 99 8.00 -6.57 -2.62
N LEU A 100 6.97 -6.17 -1.87
CA LEU A 100 6.86 -6.37 -0.43
C LEU A 100 5.80 -7.44 -0.14
N LEU A 101 6.20 -8.48 0.59
CA LEU A 101 5.31 -9.55 1.06
C LEU A 101 5.04 -9.34 2.56
N CYS A 102 3.85 -8.91 2.93
CA CYS A 102 3.41 -8.85 4.32
C CYS A 102 3.03 -10.27 4.77
N LEU A 103 3.96 -10.93 5.46
CA LEU A 103 3.83 -12.31 5.89
C LEU A 103 2.96 -12.46 7.13
N THR A 104 2.13 -13.49 7.08
CA THR A 104 1.46 -14.12 8.21
C THR A 104 1.60 -15.63 8.02
N SER A 105 1.59 -16.41 9.10
CA SER A 105 1.71 -17.87 9.00
C SER A 105 0.63 -18.49 8.11
N GLU A 106 -0.59 -17.95 8.15
CA GLU A 106 -1.74 -18.39 7.33
C GLU A 106 -1.62 -18.06 5.82
N ALA A 107 -0.64 -17.25 5.42
CA ALA A 107 -0.45 -16.81 4.05
C ALA A 107 0.73 -17.50 3.35
N ILE A 108 1.54 -18.26 4.07
CA ILE A 108 2.82 -18.81 3.58
C ILE A 108 2.63 -19.69 2.33
N ASP A 109 1.70 -20.63 2.36
CA ASP A 109 1.40 -21.49 1.21
C ASP A 109 0.88 -20.71 0.01
N GLN A 110 0.11 -19.65 0.26
CA GLN A 110 -0.42 -18.81 -0.78
C GLN A 110 0.67 -17.97 -1.44
N PHE A 111 1.55 -17.37 -0.64
CA PHE A 111 2.74 -16.69 -1.14
C PHE A 111 3.64 -17.62 -1.95
N ARG A 112 3.81 -18.87 -1.52
CA ARG A 112 4.57 -19.87 -2.29
C ARG A 112 4.03 -19.99 -3.72
N ARG A 113 2.70 -20.14 -3.90
CA ARG A 113 2.08 -20.25 -5.22
C ARG A 113 2.30 -18.99 -6.06
N ILE A 114 2.04 -17.82 -5.47
CA ILE A 114 2.20 -16.52 -6.14
C ILE A 114 3.64 -16.31 -6.58
N ILE A 115 4.62 -16.60 -5.72
CA ILE A 115 6.04 -16.42 -6.02
C ILE A 115 6.45 -17.25 -7.23
N LEU A 116 5.98 -18.50 -7.30
CA LEU A 116 6.26 -19.40 -8.42
C LEU A 116 5.51 -18.96 -9.69
N ASP A 117 4.21 -18.65 -9.59
CA ASP A 117 3.36 -18.22 -10.71
C ASP A 117 3.85 -16.92 -11.36
N LYS A 118 4.26 -15.95 -10.54
CA LYS A 118 4.72 -14.63 -11.02
C LYS A 118 6.19 -14.58 -11.39
N GLY A 119 6.97 -15.66 -11.16
CA GLY A 119 8.40 -15.68 -11.41
C GLY A 119 9.19 -14.79 -10.45
N PHE A 120 8.75 -14.66 -9.20
CA PHE A 120 9.45 -13.92 -8.14
C PHE A 120 10.55 -14.76 -7.46
N ALA A 121 10.84 -15.94 -7.99
CA ALA A 121 11.99 -16.76 -7.65
C ALA A 121 12.60 -17.31 -8.94
N ASP A 122 13.90 -17.62 -8.89
CA ASP A 122 14.59 -18.27 -9.99
C ASP A 122 14.22 -19.76 -10.11
N GLN A 123 14.77 -20.40 -11.14
CA GLN A 123 14.55 -21.80 -11.47
C GLN A 123 15.00 -22.77 -10.35
N ASN A 124 15.93 -22.32 -9.50
CA ASN A 124 16.47 -23.06 -8.38
C ASN A 124 15.73 -22.76 -7.06
N GLY A 125 14.69 -21.94 -7.12
CA GLY A 125 13.86 -21.53 -5.99
C GLY A 125 14.42 -20.36 -5.18
N PHE A 126 15.50 -19.71 -5.60
CA PHE A 126 16.01 -18.52 -4.91
C PHE A 126 15.10 -17.33 -5.17
N LEU A 127 14.59 -16.71 -4.10
CA LEU A 127 13.79 -15.50 -4.19
C LEU A 127 14.54 -14.40 -4.94
N HIS A 128 13.82 -13.68 -5.79
CA HIS A 128 14.36 -12.56 -6.55
C HIS A 128 14.92 -11.49 -5.58
N PRO A 129 16.08 -10.88 -5.85
CA PRO A 129 16.73 -9.94 -4.92
C PRO A 129 15.91 -8.68 -4.55
N LYS A 130 14.87 -8.40 -5.35
CA LYS A 130 13.90 -7.29 -5.19
C LYS A 130 12.61 -7.69 -4.45
N VAL A 131 12.56 -8.92 -3.91
CA VAL A 131 11.46 -9.42 -3.09
C VAL A 131 11.88 -9.32 -1.63
N PHE A 132 11.08 -8.61 -0.86
CA PHE A 132 11.27 -8.44 0.57
C PHE A 132 10.10 -9.07 1.32
N SER A 133 10.39 -9.61 2.49
CA SER A 133 9.36 -10.08 3.41
C SER A 133 9.28 -9.17 4.63
N VAL A 134 8.06 -8.96 5.11
CA VAL A 134 7.77 -8.13 6.27
C VAL A 134 6.85 -8.89 7.19
N THR A 135 7.20 -9.01 8.47
CA THR A 135 6.32 -9.54 9.51
C THR A 135 6.13 -8.48 10.60
N PHE A 136 4.89 -8.22 10.99
CA PHE A 136 4.59 -7.20 12.00
C PHE A 136 4.80 -7.71 13.43
N GLY A 137 4.54 -8.99 13.68
CA GLY A 137 4.63 -9.61 15.00
C GLY A 137 6.07 -9.78 15.52
N GLU A 138 6.18 -10.47 16.66
CA GLU A 138 7.45 -10.69 17.38
C GLU A 138 8.48 -11.51 16.60
N LYS A 139 8.04 -12.42 15.73
CA LYS A 139 8.90 -13.38 15.05
C LYS A 139 8.47 -13.53 13.60
N LEU A 140 9.45 -13.74 12.73
CA LEU A 140 9.23 -14.19 11.36
C LEU A 140 8.49 -15.54 11.38
N ALA A 141 7.60 -15.77 10.41
CA ALA A 141 6.92 -17.04 10.27
C ALA A 141 7.97 -18.17 10.14
N SER A 142 7.88 -19.20 10.99
CA SER A 142 8.87 -20.28 11.08
C SER A 142 9.01 -21.07 9.79
N GLU A 143 7.98 -21.06 8.95
CA GLU A 143 7.93 -21.75 7.66
C GLU A 143 8.43 -20.87 6.50
N TRP A 144 9.04 -19.72 6.79
CA TRP A 144 9.60 -18.83 5.78
C TRP A 144 11.11 -19.06 5.55
N PRO A 145 11.58 -19.17 4.30
CA PRO A 145 10.80 -19.30 3.08
C PRO A 145 10.11 -20.68 2.99
N PRO A 146 8.95 -20.78 2.30
CA PRO A 146 8.22 -22.03 2.21
C PRO A 146 8.98 -23.09 1.43
N LYS A 147 8.61 -24.36 1.63
CA LYS A 147 9.29 -25.52 1.03
C LYS A 147 9.50 -25.35 -0.49
N GLY A 148 10.75 -25.53 -0.91
CA GLY A 148 11.17 -25.39 -2.31
C GLY A 148 11.60 -23.98 -2.70
N LEU A 149 11.43 -22.99 -1.83
CA LEU A 149 12.01 -21.65 -1.96
C LEU A 149 13.20 -21.46 -1.02
N ARG A 150 14.12 -20.59 -1.41
CA ARG A 150 15.36 -20.27 -0.71
C ARG A 150 15.59 -18.77 -0.70
N LYS A 151 16.27 -18.28 0.33
CA LYS A 151 16.70 -16.88 0.36
C LYS A 151 17.87 -16.71 -0.63
N GLY A 152 17.76 -15.75 -1.55
CA GLY A 152 18.78 -15.48 -2.58
C GLY A 152 20.09 -14.87 -2.03
N SER A 153 20.02 -14.12 -0.93
CA SER A 153 21.19 -13.57 -0.22
C SER A 153 20.93 -13.48 1.30
N SER A 154 21.99 -13.38 2.09
CA SER A 154 21.94 -13.36 3.57
C SER A 154 21.05 -12.24 4.12
N ASP A 155 20.07 -12.61 4.95
CA ASP A 155 19.24 -11.88 5.95
C ASP A 155 18.74 -10.42 5.72
N LEU A 156 19.18 -9.70 4.70
CA LEU A 156 18.87 -8.29 4.47
C LEU A 156 17.54 -8.06 3.74
N ARG A 157 16.67 -9.08 3.67
CA ARG A 157 15.42 -9.05 2.91
C ARG A 157 14.19 -9.43 3.74
N ASP A 158 14.39 -9.88 4.98
CA ASP A 158 13.30 -10.22 5.90
C ASP A 158 13.27 -9.22 7.06
N PHE A 159 12.14 -8.52 7.22
CA PHE A 159 11.97 -7.45 8.19
C PHE A 159 10.91 -7.83 9.22
N CYS A 160 11.36 -8.20 10.42
CA CYS A 160 10.50 -8.47 11.56
C CYS A 160 10.41 -7.21 12.44
N PHE A 161 9.21 -6.67 12.61
CA PHE A 161 8.98 -5.43 13.36
C PHE A 161 8.93 -5.64 14.88
N GLY A 162 8.54 -6.83 15.35
CA GLY A 162 8.64 -7.17 16.76
C GLY A 162 7.45 -6.71 17.61
N PHE A 163 6.30 -6.34 17.01
CA PHE A 163 5.15 -5.87 17.80
C PHE A 163 4.47 -7.02 18.52
N THR A 164 4.22 -6.86 19.82
CA THR A 164 3.53 -7.84 20.66
C THR A 164 2.01 -7.79 20.46
N ASP A 165 1.44 -6.59 20.30
CA ASP A 165 0.01 -6.39 20.06
C ASP A 165 -0.25 -5.80 18.67
N VAL A 166 -0.08 -6.65 17.65
CA VAL A 166 -0.17 -6.27 16.23
C VAL A 166 -1.50 -5.58 15.88
N GLN A 167 -2.60 -5.96 16.52
CA GLN A 167 -3.93 -5.45 16.16
C GLN A 167 -4.13 -3.97 16.52
N ASN A 168 -3.36 -3.46 17.48
CA ASN A 168 -3.44 -2.09 17.96
C ASN A 168 -2.30 -1.19 17.44
N VAL A 169 -1.43 -1.71 16.58
CA VAL A 169 -0.32 -0.95 15.98
C VAL A 169 -0.86 0.15 15.06
N GLY A 170 -0.51 1.39 15.37
CA GLY A 170 -0.80 2.59 14.60
C GLY A 170 0.29 2.93 13.59
N GLN A 171 0.02 3.93 12.73
CA GLN A 171 0.98 4.45 11.76
C GLN A 171 2.26 4.95 12.45
N ARG A 172 2.13 5.70 13.55
CA ARG A 172 3.28 6.27 14.28
C ARG A 172 4.22 5.20 14.86
N ASP A 173 3.68 4.04 15.24
CA ASP A 173 4.49 2.93 15.74
C ASP A 173 5.43 2.39 14.66
N PHE A 174 4.93 2.30 13.42
CA PHE A 174 5.75 1.99 12.26
C PHE A 174 6.74 3.12 11.95
N GLU A 175 6.30 4.38 11.98
CA GLU A 175 7.16 5.53 11.66
C GLU A 175 8.36 5.65 12.61
N ASN A 176 8.15 5.35 13.89
CA ASN A 176 9.17 5.40 14.93
C ASN A 176 10.05 4.13 14.97
N SER A 177 9.70 3.08 14.23
CA SER A 177 10.44 1.83 14.22
C SER A 177 11.76 1.94 13.45
N LEU A 178 12.86 1.51 14.10
CA LEU A 178 14.16 1.33 13.42
C LEU A 178 14.09 0.33 12.27
N ARG A 179 13.14 -0.62 12.33
CA ARG A 179 12.92 -1.61 11.27
C ARG A 179 12.31 -0.98 10.03
N MET A 180 11.45 0.01 10.18
CA MET A 180 10.96 0.79 9.03
C MET A 180 12.10 1.52 8.33
N SER A 181 12.97 2.21 9.08
CA SER A 181 14.14 2.89 8.51
C SER A 181 15.08 1.91 7.79
N SER A 182 15.29 0.73 8.36
CA SER A 182 16.11 -0.33 7.76
C SER A 182 15.50 -0.88 6.47
N LEU A 183 14.18 -1.08 6.44
CA LEU A 183 13.44 -1.53 5.25
C LEU A 183 13.57 -0.49 4.13
N ILE A 184 13.34 0.79 4.44
CA ILE A 184 13.46 1.89 3.47
C ILE A 184 14.87 1.95 2.88
N ALA A 185 15.90 1.83 3.71
CA ALA A 185 17.28 1.83 3.25
C ALA A 185 17.55 0.65 2.29
N ALA A 186 17.08 -0.55 2.63
CA ALA A 186 17.25 -1.74 1.79
C ALA A 186 16.50 -1.62 0.45
N ILE A 187 15.29 -1.06 0.44
CA ILE A 187 14.51 -0.77 -0.77
C ILE A 187 15.27 0.21 -1.67
N LYS A 188 15.78 1.31 -1.11
CA LYS A 188 16.49 2.36 -1.87
C LYS A 188 17.81 1.86 -2.46
N LEU A 189 18.54 0.99 -1.75
CA LEU A 189 19.81 0.43 -2.20
C LEU A 189 19.65 -0.67 -3.26
N THR A 190 18.44 -1.20 -3.43
CA THR A 190 18.18 -2.27 -4.40
C THR A 190 18.10 -1.70 -5.81
N ARG A 191 18.81 -2.31 -6.75
CA ARG A 191 18.82 -1.98 -8.19
C ARG A 191 18.05 -3.04 -8.95
#